data_AF-A0A2S7XSC4-F1
#
_entry.id   AF-A0A2S7XSC4-F1
#
_cell.length_a   1.000
_cell.length_b   1.000
_cell.length_c   1.000
_cell.angle_alpha   90.00
_cell.angle_beta   90.00
_cell.angle_gamma   90.00
#
_symmetry.space_group_name_H-M   'P 1'
#
loop_
_entity.id
_entity.type
_entity.pdbx_description
1 polymer ?
#
loop_
_entity_poly.entity_id
_entity_poly.type
_entity_poly.pdbx_seq_one_letter_code
_entity_poly.pdbx_strand_id
1 'polypeptide(L)' 'MKYLSRMLYVSRSSIGLDDDAELQKILEVSRRKNPDLEITGILCAGGGHFTQILEGPQENLIGYTGLF' A
#
# COMPACT_ATOMS: atom_id res chain seq x y z
N MET A 1 -14.30 16.55 -9.26
CA MET A 1 -12.91 17.07 -9.23
C MET A 1 -12.03 15.97 -8.69
N LYS A 2 -10.98 15.58 -9.42
CA LYS A 2 -9.93 14.68 -8.87
C LYS A 2 -9.00 15.51 -8.00
N TYR A 3 -8.96 15.23 -6.69
CA TYR A 3 -8.00 15.84 -5.77
C TYR A 3 -6.80 14.92 -5.62
N LEU A 4 -5.59 15.44 -5.80
CA LEU A 4 -4.39 14.71 -5.44
C LEU A 4 -4.32 14.66 -3.90
N SER A 5 -4.22 13.46 -3.35
CA SER A 5 -4.19 13.21 -1.91
C SER A 5 -3.06 12.25 -1.55
N ARG A 6 -2.71 12.21 -0.27
CA ARG A 6 -1.74 11.25 0.28
C ARG A 6 -2.34 10.54 1.49
N MET A 7 -2.16 9.24 1.56
CA MET A 7 -2.47 8.41 2.71
C MET A 7 -1.18 7.83 3.27
N LEU A 8 -1.02 7.91 4.60
CA LEU A 8 0.03 7.23 5.33
C LEU A 8 -0.65 6.34 6.37
N TYR A 9 -0.26 5.06 6.40
CA TYR A 9 -0.70 4.17 7.45
C TYR A 9 0.42 3.23 7.91
N VAL A 10 0.26 2.71 9.12
CA VAL A 10 1.12 1.69 9.71
C VAL A 10 0.24 0.51 10.13
N SER A 11 0.64 -0.70 9.76
CA SER A 11 -0.04 -1.93 10.17
C SER A 11 0.95 -2.91 10.79
N ARG A 12 0.44 -3.84 11.59
CA ARG A 12 1.24 -4.94 12.16
C ARG A 12 1.14 -6.16 11.24
N SER A 13 2.27 -6.81 10.96
CA SER A 13 2.26 -8.09 10.25
C SER A 13 1.71 -9.18 11.16
N SER A 14 0.77 -9.98 10.65
CA SER A 14 0.20 -11.13 11.36
C SER A 14 1.12 -12.35 11.37
N ILE A 15 2.09 -12.42 10.47
CA ILE A 15 2.90 -13.62 10.20
C ILE A 15 4.41 -13.39 10.46
N GLY A 16 4.77 -12.27 11.08
CA GLY A 16 6.16 -11.79 11.10
C GLY A 16 6.55 -11.21 9.74
N LEU A 17 7.76 -10.63 9.64
CA LEU A 17 8.29 -10.09 8.38
C LEU A 17 9.55 -10.84 7.93
N ASP A 18 9.73 -12.04 8.47
CA ASP A 18 10.94 -12.82 8.30
C ASP A 18 10.89 -13.64 6.99
N ASP A 19 9.72 -13.67 6.34
CA ASP A 19 9.48 -14.27 5.03
C ASP A 19 9.27 -13.19 3.96
N ASP A 20 10.26 -13.04 3.09
CA ASP A 20 10.22 -12.11 1.96
C ASP A 20 9.14 -12.45 0.93
N ALA A 21 8.65 -13.69 0.87
CA ALA A 21 7.69 -14.12 -0.14
C ALA A 21 6.36 -13.36 -0.06
N GLU A 22 5.87 -13.08 1.16
CA GLU A 22 4.63 -12.32 1.34
C GLU A 22 4.79 -10.85 0.96
N LEU A 23 5.94 -10.24 1.28
CA LEU A 23 6.26 -8.88 0.83
C LEU A 23 6.31 -8.82 -0.71
N GLN A 24 6.93 -9.81 -1.37
CA GLN A 24 6.98 -9.85 -2.83
C GLN A 24 5.58 -9.96 -3.45
N LYS A 25 4.69 -10.78 -2.89
CA LYS A 25 3.29 -10.87 -3.36
C LYS A 25 2.57 -9.53 -3.26
N ILE A 26 2.72 -8.80 -2.15
CA ILE A 26 2.14 -7.46 -1.99
C ILE A 26 2.71 -6.50 -3.05
N LEU A 27 4.03 -6.52 -3.28
CA LEU A 27 4.70 -5.67 -4.26
C LEU A 27 4.27 -6.00 -5.70
N GLU A 28 4.10 -7.26 -6.06
CA GLU A 28 3.62 -7.68 -7.38
C GLU A 28 2.21 -7.17 -7.66
N VAL A 29 1.28 -7.36 -6.72
CA VAL A 29 -0.09 -6.86 -6.86
C VAL A 29 -0.11 -5.34 -6.94
N SER A 30 0.68 -4.65 -6.11
CA SER A 30 0.77 -3.19 -6.10
C SER A 30 1.31 -2.65 -7.43
N ARG A 31 2.40 -3.23 -7.96
CA ARG A 31 2.98 -2.84 -9.25
C ARG A 31 2.01 -3.01 -10.41
N ARG A 32 1.14 -4.02 -10.35
CA ARG A 32 0.12 -4.27 -11.37
C ARG A 32 -1.08 -3.35 -11.26
N LYS A 33 -1.61 -3.12 -10.05
CA LYS A 33 -2.86 -2.36 -9.85
C LYS A 33 -2.66 -0.86 -9.75
N ASN A 34 -1.57 -0.41 -9.14
CA ASN A 34 -1.38 1.00 -8.83
C ASN A 34 -1.36 1.90 -10.09
N PRO A 35 -0.72 1.50 -11.22
CA PRO A 35 -0.76 2.31 -12.45
C PRO A 35 -2.16 2.53 -13.00
N ASP A 36 -3.01 1.49 -13.02
CA ASP A 36 -4.40 1.57 -13.48
C ASP A 36 -5.25 2.53 -12.62
N LEU A 37 -4.82 2.75 -11.37
CA LEU A 37 -5.50 3.60 -10.39
C LEU A 37 -4.80 4.97 -10.22
N GLU A 38 -3.78 5.26 -11.03
CA GLU A 38 -2.97 6.49 -10.93
C GLU A 38 -2.37 6.69 -9.52
N ILE A 39 -1.96 5.59 -8.88
CA ILE A 39 -1.38 5.59 -7.53
C ILE A 39 0.13 5.37 -7.59
N THR A 40 0.87 6.14 -6.80
CA THR A 40 2.28 5.93 -6.52
C THR A 40 2.50 5.77 -5.01
N GLY A 41 3.69 5.37 -4.59
CA GLY A 41 3.96 5.23 -3.16
C GLY A 41 5.20 4.45 -2.81
N ILE A 42 5.34 4.22 -1.51
CA ILE A 42 6.36 3.37 -0.91
C ILE A 42 5.73 2.43 0.12
N LEU A 43 6.23 1.20 0.16
CA LEU A 43 5.95 0.24 1.22
C LEU A 43 7.27 -0.12 1.89
N CYS A 44 7.34 0.06 3.20
CA CYS A 44 8.47 -0.36 4.03
C CYS A 44 8.01 -1.47 4.97
N ALA A 45 8.81 -2.53 5.07
CA ALA A 45 8.61 -3.64 5.99
C ALA A 45 9.78 -3.69 6.96
N GLY A 46 9.51 -3.74 8.27
CA GLY A 46 10.53 -3.92 9.29
C GLY A 46 9.96 -3.96 10.70
N GLY A 47 10.64 -4.65 11.62
CA GLY A 47 10.25 -4.69 13.03
C GLY A 47 8.81 -5.20 13.27
N GLY A 48 8.34 -6.14 12.44
CA GLY A 48 6.98 -6.68 12.51
C GLY A 48 5.86 -5.74 12.03
N HIS A 49 6.20 -4.62 11.36
CA HIS A 49 5.24 -3.64 10.87
C HIS A 49 5.44 -3.31 9.39
N PHE A 50 4.34 -2.98 8.73
CA PHE A 50 4.36 -2.31 7.44
C PHE A 50 4.08 -0.82 7.63
N THR A 51 4.85 0.02 6.95
CA THR A 51 4.54 1.44 6.77
C THR A 51 4.30 1.68 5.29
N GLN A 52 3.14 2.21 4.93
CA GLN A 52 2.82 2.51 3.55
C GLN A 52 2.44 3.98 3.39
N ILE A 53 2.97 4.58 2.32
CA ILE A 53 2.58 5.90 1.84
C ILE A 53 2.05 5.71 0.43
N LEU A 54 0.85 6.21 0.15
CA LEU A 54 0.21 6.18 -1.16
C LEU A 54 -0.21 7.59 -1.57
N GLU A 55 0.05 7.95 -2.83
CA GLU A 55 -0.32 9.24 -3.43
C GLU A 55 -1.12 8.98 -4.71
N GLY A 56 -2.18 9.76 -4.94
CA GLY A 56 -3.05 9.59 -6.12
C GLY A 56 -4.40 10.31 -5.98
N PRO A 57 -5.34 10.06 -6.90
CA PRO A 57 -6.70 10.60 -6.82
C PRO A 57 -7.39 10.15 -5.52
N GLN A 58 -7.95 11.09 -4.76
CA GLN A 58 -8.59 10.83 -3.46
C GLN A 58 -9.64 9.71 -3.52
N GLU A 59 -10.43 9.65 -4.59
CA GLU A 59 -11.44 8.60 -4.82
C GLU A 59 -10.83 7.20 -4.91
N ASN A 60 -9.66 7.07 -5.55
CA ASN A 60 -8.95 5.81 -5.67
C ASN A 60 -8.27 5.41 -4.36
N LEU A 61 -7.78 6.39 -3.58
CA LEU A 61 -7.17 6.14 -2.26
C LEU A 61 -8.19 5.68 -1.21
N ILE A 62 -9.41 6.24 -1.19
CA ILE A 62 -10.47 5.81 -0.27
C ILE A 62 -10.90 4.37 -0.59
N GLY A 63 -10.95 3.99 -1.87
CA GLY A 63 -11.22 2.62 -2.29
C GLY A 63 -10.22 1.58 -1.74
N TYR A 64 -8.96 1.97 -1.48
CA TYR A 64 -7.96 1.08 -0.86
C TYR A 64 -8.25 0.76 0.61
N THR A 65 -8.94 1.65 1.34
CA THR A 65 -9.21 1.44 2.78
C THR A 65 -10.33 0.46 3.08
N GLY A 66 -11.12 0.04 2.08
CA GLY A 66 -12.20 -0.94 2.25
C GLY A 66 -11.75 -2.41 2.28
N LEU A 67 -10.44 -2.68 2.29
CA LEU A 67 -9.85 -4.03 2.17
C LEU A 67 -8.98 -4.44 3.37
N PHE A 68 -9.00 -3.68 4.47
CA PHE A 68 -8.31 -4.02 5.72
C PHE A 68 -9.30 -4.36 6.83
#